data_AF-A0A959GA18-F1
#
_entry.id   AF-A0A959GA18-F1
#
_cell.length_a   1.000
_cell.length_b   1.000
_cell.length_c   1.000
_cell.angle_alpha   90.00
_cell.angle_beta   90.00
_cell.angle_gamma   90.00
#
_symmetry.space_group_name_H-M   'P 1'
#
loop_
_entity.id
_entity.type
_entity.pdbx_description
1 polymer ?
#
loop_
_entity_poly.entity_id
_entity_poly.type
_entity_poly.pdbx_seq_one_letter_code
_entity_poly.pdbx_strand_id
1 'polypeptide(L)'
;MKALSAALLFAALFSLSSCISAGKTSFVRNPEYSPNRSIKVVNLNTNDLILGRIEHHLIENGLPVISDNYLRGALPTGTGVMVQSMDTTFTIPQVHPITLQLFEEKPADYILRYEYNSGASFNKRSFSYFNARLVNTQTGAFDASFTFTQGNLGWGKRKVDKVLSMFARRLKR
;
A
#
# COMPACT_ATOMS: atom_id res chain seq x y z
N MET A 1 36.73 -13.21 42.44
CA MET A 1 35.60 -13.87 41.71
C MET A 1 34.40 -12.94 41.50
N LYS A 2 34.58 -11.70 41.01
CA LYS A 2 33.46 -10.76 40.72
C LYS A 2 33.41 -10.28 39.26
N ALA A 3 34.48 -10.46 38.49
CA ALA A 3 34.57 -10.01 37.11
C ALA A 3 33.89 -10.96 36.09
N LEU A 4 33.70 -12.24 36.43
CA LEU A 4 33.11 -13.22 35.51
C LEU A 4 31.60 -13.01 35.29
N SER A 5 30.89 -12.43 36.26
CA SER A 5 29.43 -12.26 36.22
C SER A 5 29.00 -11.10 35.31
N ALA A 6 29.79 -10.02 35.22
CA ALA A 6 29.49 -8.87 34.37
C ALA A 6 29.70 -9.15 32.87
N ALA A 7 30.70 -9.98 32.53
CA ALA A 7 30.97 -10.36 31.14
C ALA A 7 29.87 -11.25 30.54
N LEU A 8 29.27 -12.15 31.35
CA LEU A 8 28.15 -12.99 30.95
C LEU A 8 26.85 -12.19 30.72
N LEU A 9 26.63 -11.13 31.50
CA LEU A 9 25.49 -10.21 31.33
C LEU A 9 25.63 -9.35 30.06
N PHE A 10 26.85 -8.92 29.71
CA PHE A 10 27.10 -8.20 28.45
C PHE A 10 26.96 -9.10 27.21
N ALA A 11 27.39 -10.36 27.30
CA ALA A 11 27.23 -11.34 26.22
C ALA A 11 25.75 -11.70 25.97
N ALA A 12 24.92 -11.74 27.02
CA ALA A 12 23.49 -11.99 26.91
C ALA A 12 22.70 -10.81 26.28
N LEU A 13 23.21 -9.57 26.41
CA LEU A 13 22.61 -8.39 25.76
C LEU A 13 23.00 -8.28 24.28
N PHE A 14 24.17 -8.80 23.88
CA PHE A 14 24.59 -8.84 22.48
C PHE A 14 23.96 -9.98 21.67
N SER A 15 23.52 -11.07 22.30
CA SER A 15 22.82 -12.18 21.63
C SER A 15 21.32 -11.91 21.39
N LEU A 16 20.78 -10.84 21.96
CA LEU A 16 19.46 -10.30 21.65
C LEU A 16 19.46 -9.37 20.43
N SER A 17 20.50 -9.45 19.57
CA SER A 17 20.49 -8.94 18.19
C SER A 17 19.39 -9.67 17.41
N SER A 18 18.17 -9.23 17.70
CA SER A 18 16.92 -9.71 17.21
C SER A 18 17.03 -9.75 15.71
N CYS A 19 16.63 -10.87 15.12
CA CYS A 19 16.45 -11.04 13.69
C CYS A 19 15.46 -9.99 13.18
N ILE A 20 15.93 -8.76 12.92
CA ILE A 20 15.16 -7.73 12.24
C ILE A 20 15.08 -8.22 10.80
N SER A 21 13.96 -8.87 10.46
CA SER A 21 13.64 -9.25 9.09
C SER A 21 13.48 -7.98 8.27
N ALA A 22 14.59 -7.47 7.72
CA ALA A 22 14.59 -6.35 6.81
C ALA A 22 13.89 -6.81 5.52
N GLY A 23 12.70 -6.26 5.26
CA GLY A 23 11.94 -6.62 4.07
C GLY A 23 12.77 -6.46 2.78
N LYS A 24 12.63 -7.44 1.87
CA LYS A 24 13.31 -7.48 0.58
C LYS A 24 12.61 -6.55 -0.40
N THR A 25 13.38 -5.87 -1.24
CA THR A 25 12.87 -4.98 -2.29
C THR A 25 13.53 -5.28 -3.62
N SER A 26 12.75 -5.45 -4.67
CA SER A 26 13.20 -5.47 -6.06
C SER A 26 12.62 -4.27 -6.80
N PHE A 27 13.41 -3.65 -7.66
CA PHE A 27 12.95 -2.59 -8.56
C PHE A 27 13.60 -2.79 -9.92
N VAL A 28 12.76 -2.82 -10.96
CA VAL A 28 13.19 -2.96 -12.35
C VAL A 28 12.57 -1.81 -13.12
N ARG A 29 13.34 -1.23 -14.04
CA ARG A 29 12.93 -0.11 -14.86
C ARG A 29 13.47 -0.27 -16.27
N ASN A 30 12.61 0.01 -17.24
CA ASN A 30 12.95 0.11 -18.65
C ASN A 30 13.77 1.40 -18.89
N PRO A 31 14.88 1.36 -19.66
CA PRO A 31 15.63 2.56 -20.03
C PRO A 31 14.80 3.70 -20.65
N GLU A 32 13.69 3.36 -21.31
CA GLU A 32 12.80 4.33 -21.97
C GLU A 32 11.84 5.05 -21.01
N TYR A 33 11.81 4.64 -19.74
CA TYR A 33 10.96 5.23 -18.72
C TYR A 33 11.33 6.71 -18.46
N SER A 34 10.33 7.59 -18.40
CA SER A 34 10.51 9.00 -18.04
C SER A 34 9.70 9.40 -16.79
N PRO A 35 10.33 10.00 -15.77
CA PRO A 35 9.66 10.41 -14.53
C PRO A 35 8.81 11.68 -14.65
N ASN A 36 8.85 12.37 -15.79
CA ASN A 36 8.09 13.60 -16.02
C ASN A 36 6.75 13.36 -16.75
N ARG A 37 6.44 12.10 -17.04
CA ARG A 37 5.19 11.68 -17.68
C ARG A 37 4.11 11.37 -16.64
N SER A 38 2.87 11.66 -17.01
CA SER A 38 1.70 11.58 -16.13
C SER A 38 1.37 10.14 -15.71
N ILE A 39 1.10 9.93 -14.43
CA ILE A 39 0.77 8.63 -13.84
C ILE A 39 -0.67 8.66 -13.30
N LYS A 40 -1.50 7.73 -13.74
CA LYS A 40 -2.81 7.45 -13.11
C LYS A 40 -2.71 6.18 -12.28
N VAL A 41 -3.07 6.26 -11.00
CA VAL A 41 -3.12 5.10 -10.11
C VAL A 41 -4.47 4.43 -10.26
N VAL A 42 -4.49 3.15 -10.61
CA VAL A 42 -5.73 2.41 -10.83
C VAL A 42 -5.91 1.40 -9.70
N ASN A 43 -7.05 1.51 -9.02
CA ASN A 43 -7.45 0.57 -7.98
C ASN A 43 -8.14 -0.66 -8.58
N LEU A 44 -7.74 -1.84 -8.15
CA LEU A 44 -8.41 -3.10 -8.50
C LEU A 44 -9.46 -3.53 -7.46
N ASN A 45 -9.46 -2.92 -6.26
CA ASN A 45 -10.36 -3.26 -5.15
C ASN A 45 -11.23 -2.08 -4.73
N THR A 46 -12.56 -2.24 -4.69
CA THR A 46 -13.47 -1.21 -4.19
C THR A 46 -13.18 -0.90 -2.71
N ASN A 47 -12.97 0.38 -2.37
CA ASN A 47 -12.69 0.91 -1.01
C ASN A 47 -11.26 0.73 -0.47
N ASP A 48 -10.25 0.90 -1.31
CA ASP A 48 -8.86 0.79 -0.88
C ASP A 48 -8.25 2.13 -0.44
N LEU A 49 -7.97 2.27 0.86
CA LEU A 49 -7.27 3.42 1.44
C LEU A 49 -5.79 3.51 1.00
N ILE A 50 -5.24 2.47 0.37
CA ILE A 50 -3.87 2.46 -0.13
C ILE A 50 -3.72 3.28 -1.40
N LEU A 51 -4.74 3.39 -2.26
CA LEU A 51 -4.68 4.21 -3.48
C LEU A 51 -4.30 5.65 -3.15
N GLY A 52 -5.06 6.31 -2.27
CA GLY A 52 -4.81 7.70 -1.90
C GLY A 52 -3.44 7.90 -1.24
N ARG A 53 -2.93 6.88 -0.53
CA ARG A 53 -1.56 6.91 0.01
C ARG A 53 -0.51 6.81 -1.09
N ILE A 54 -0.70 5.94 -2.09
CA ILE A 54 0.22 5.84 -3.23
C ILE A 54 0.27 7.19 -3.96
N GLU A 55 -0.89 7.75 -4.32
CA GLU A 55 -0.97 9.04 -5.00
C GLU A 55 -0.26 10.14 -4.21
N HIS A 56 -0.51 10.22 -2.91
CA HIS A 56 0.15 11.17 -2.02
C HIS A 56 1.69 11.03 -2.06
N HIS A 57 2.23 9.82 -1.90
CA HIS A 57 3.68 9.59 -1.94
C HIS A 57 4.30 9.90 -3.32
N LEU A 58 3.57 9.66 -4.41
CA LEU A 58 4.03 10.02 -5.76
C LEU A 58 4.11 11.55 -5.93
N ILE A 59 3.06 12.27 -5.50
CA ILE A 59 2.99 13.74 -5.55
C ILE A 59 4.08 14.37 -4.68
N GLU A 60 4.27 13.86 -3.45
CA GLU A 60 5.33 14.32 -2.53
C GLU A 60 6.74 14.18 -3.14
N ASN A 61 6.95 13.22 -4.04
CA ASN A 61 8.23 13.01 -4.74
C ASN A 61 8.31 13.75 -6.08
N GLY A 62 7.34 14.63 -6.39
CA GLY A 62 7.34 15.46 -7.60
C GLY A 62 7.11 14.65 -8.89
N LEU A 63 6.32 13.58 -8.80
CA LEU A 63 5.82 12.86 -9.97
C LEU A 63 4.43 13.42 -10.35
N PRO A 64 4.16 13.66 -11.64
CA PRO A 64 2.87 14.18 -12.06
C PRO A 64 1.81 13.07 -11.98
N VAL A 65 0.85 13.21 -11.07
CA VAL A 65 -0.23 12.25 -10.84
C VAL A 65 -1.55 12.81 -11.34
N ILE A 66 -2.32 11.99 -12.06
CA ILE A 66 -3.72 12.27 -12.39
C ILE A 66 -4.57 11.53 -11.36
N SER A 67 -5.24 12.29 -10.50
CA SER A 67 -6.12 11.75 -9.45
C SER A 67 -7.30 10.99 -10.03
N ASP A 68 -7.80 10.01 -9.27
CA ASP A 68 -9.06 9.33 -9.59
C ASP A 68 -10.21 10.34 -9.72
N ASN A 69 -11.04 10.16 -10.75
CA ASN A 69 -12.14 11.06 -11.09
C ASN A 69 -13.47 10.63 -10.49
N TYR A 70 -13.47 9.60 -9.65
CA TYR A 70 -14.66 9.04 -9.04
C TYR A 70 -14.68 9.25 -7.52
N LEU A 71 -15.79 9.76 -6.99
CA LEU A 71 -16.15 9.58 -5.59
C LEU A 71 -16.91 8.27 -5.43
N ARG A 72 -16.41 7.41 -4.55
CA ARG A 72 -17.05 6.15 -4.17
C ARG A 72 -17.57 6.30 -2.75
N GLY A 73 -18.86 6.10 -2.57
CA GLY A 73 -19.52 6.24 -1.28
C GLY A 73 -20.58 5.17 -1.08
N ALA A 74 -21.08 5.06 0.15
CA ALA A 74 -22.22 4.24 0.50
C ALA A 74 -23.34 5.18 0.93
N LEU A 75 -24.44 5.25 0.17
CA LEU A 75 -25.65 5.93 0.63
C LEU A 75 -26.49 4.95 1.43
N PRO A 76 -26.91 5.29 2.66
CA PRO A 76 -27.93 4.51 3.35
C PRO A 76 -29.23 4.62 2.56
N THR A 77 -29.81 3.49 2.16
CA THR A 77 -31.02 3.48 1.31
C THR A 77 -32.30 3.85 2.04
N GLY A 78 -32.22 4.31 3.30
CA GLY A 78 -33.39 4.59 4.16
C GLY A 78 -34.17 3.33 4.58
N THR A 79 -33.93 2.18 3.94
CA THR A 79 -34.49 0.88 4.27
C THR A 79 -33.44 -0.01 4.91
N GLY A 80 -33.79 -0.64 6.03
CA GLY A 80 -32.98 -1.65 6.68
C GLY A 80 -33.58 -3.03 6.50
N VAL A 81 -32.74 -4.05 6.37
CA VAL A 81 -33.19 -5.45 6.39
C VAL A 81 -33.20 -5.92 7.84
N MET A 82 -34.36 -6.36 8.31
CA MET A 82 -34.46 -7.05 9.59
C MET A 82 -33.84 -8.44 9.46
N VAL A 83 -32.76 -8.68 10.19
CA VAL A 83 -32.15 -10.01 10.29
C VAL A 83 -32.48 -10.57 11.66
N GLN A 84 -33.12 -11.74 11.69
CA GLN A 84 -33.47 -12.45 12.91
C GLN A 84 -32.43 -13.53 13.16
N SER A 85 -31.73 -13.45 14.29
CA SER A 85 -30.75 -14.45 14.72
C SER A 85 -31.13 -14.97 16.10
N MET A 86 -31.46 -16.27 16.16
CA MET A 86 -31.85 -17.07 17.33
C MET A 86 -32.88 -16.40 18.26
N ASP A 87 -32.50 -15.37 19.02
CA ASP A 87 -33.36 -14.67 20.00
C ASP A 87 -33.43 -13.14 19.82
N THR A 88 -32.82 -12.56 18.77
CA THR A 88 -32.84 -11.11 18.52
C THR A 88 -33.07 -10.75 17.06
N THR A 89 -33.88 -9.71 16.84
CA THR A 89 -34.03 -9.02 15.56
C THR A 89 -33.23 -7.73 15.59
N PHE A 90 -32.37 -7.53 14.59
CA PHE A 90 -31.66 -6.28 14.40
C PHE A 90 -31.80 -5.81 12.96
N THR A 91 -32.00 -4.50 12.80
CA THR A 91 -32.13 -3.84 11.51
C THR A 91 -30.75 -3.49 10.99
N ILE A 92 -30.34 -4.16 9.91
CA ILE A 92 -29.10 -3.83 9.21
C ILE A 92 -29.43 -2.77 8.15
N PRO A 93 -28.88 -1.55 8.21
CA PRO A 93 -29.09 -0.56 7.16
C PRO A 93 -28.54 -1.10 5.83
N GLN A 94 -29.39 -1.19 4.81
CA GLN A 94 -28.87 -1.44 3.47
C GLN A 94 -28.18 -0.17 2.97
N VAL A 95 -27.01 -0.36 2.39
CA VAL A 95 -26.21 0.68 1.76
C VAL A 95 -26.07 0.38 0.28
N HIS A 96 -26.38 1.35 -0.56
CA HIS A 96 -26.12 1.25 -1.99
C HIS A 96 -24.79 1.94 -2.32
N PRO A 97 -23.87 1.27 -3.04
CA PRO A 97 -22.65 1.91 -3.49
C PRO A 97 -23.00 2.95 -4.55
N ILE A 98 -22.65 4.21 -4.28
CA ILE A 98 -22.69 5.28 -5.28
C ILE A 98 -21.31 5.50 -5.85
N THR A 99 -21.26 5.67 -7.17
CA THR A 99 -20.06 6.11 -7.88
C THR A 99 -20.42 7.39 -8.63
N LEU A 100 -19.88 8.52 -8.18
CA LEU A 100 -20.11 9.83 -8.79
C LEU A 100 -18.85 10.25 -9.52
N GLN A 101 -18.97 10.51 -10.82
CA GLN A 101 -17.88 11.08 -11.61
C GLN A 101 -17.80 12.58 -11.34
N LEU A 102 -16.65 13.05 -10.84
CA LEU A 102 -16.40 14.46 -10.53
C LEU A 102 -15.96 15.27 -11.75
N PHE A 103 -15.20 14.64 -12.65
CA PHE A 103 -14.66 15.26 -13.85
C PHE A 103 -14.40 14.22 -14.95
N GLU A 104 -14.25 14.69 -16.18
CA GLU A 104 -13.89 13.84 -17.32
C GLU A 104 -12.54 13.17 -17.11
N GLU A 105 -12.45 11.90 -17.52
CA GLU A 105 -11.22 11.13 -17.40
C GLU A 105 -10.13 11.73 -18.29
N LYS A 106 -9.00 12.12 -17.68
CA LYS A 106 -7.84 12.59 -18.42
C LYS A 106 -6.93 11.42 -18.82
N PRO A 107 -6.42 11.39 -20.07
CA PRO A 107 -5.45 10.39 -20.47
C PRO A 107 -4.17 10.54 -19.65
N ALA A 108 -3.60 9.41 -19.23
CA ALA A 108 -2.31 9.34 -18.58
C ALA A 108 -1.30 8.66 -19.51
N ASP A 109 -0.03 9.06 -19.44
CA ASP A 109 1.06 8.39 -20.13
C ASP A 109 1.34 7.00 -19.52
N TYR A 110 1.08 6.89 -18.22
CA TYR A 110 1.32 5.70 -17.43
C TYR A 110 0.12 5.33 -16.56
N ILE A 111 -0.16 4.03 -16.49
CA ILE A 111 -1.09 3.44 -15.53
C ILE A 111 -0.29 2.69 -14.47
N LEU A 112 -0.46 3.07 -13.20
CA LEU A 112 0.10 2.34 -12.08
C LEU A 112 -0.92 1.33 -11.54
N ARG A 113 -0.60 0.04 -11.72
CA ARG A 113 -1.33 -1.07 -11.11
C ARG A 113 -0.59 -1.53 -9.87
N TYR A 114 -1.33 -1.92 -8.85
CA TYR A 114 -0.72 -2.43 -7.63
C TYR A 114 -1.54 -3.54 -6.98
N GLU A 115 -0.86 -4.35 -6.19
CA GLU A 115 -1.40 -5.44 -5.40
C GLU A 115 -0.67 -5.45 -4.06
N TYR A 116 -1.36 -5.75 -2.97
CA TYR A 116 -0.73 -5.85 -1.66
C TYR A 116 -1.44 -6.84 -0.75
N ASN A 117 -0.66 -7.40 0.17
CA ASN A 117 -1.17 -8.10 1.33
C ASN A 117 -0.79 -7.33 2.59
N SER A 118 -1.76 -7.20 3.50
CA SER A 118 -1.48 -6.64 4.82
C SER A 118 -0.69 -7.64 5.66
N GLY A 119 0.25 -7.13 6.45
CA GLY A 119 1.00 -7.91 7.44
C GLY A 119 0.49 -7.60 8.84
N ALA A 120 0.25 -8.64 9.64
CA ALA A 120 -0.06 -8.50 11.06
C ALA A 120 1.13 -7.86 11.78
N SER A 121 0.92 -6.75 12.49
CA SER A 121 1.94 -6.16 13.34
C SER A 121 1.26 -5.63 14.59
N PHE A 122 1.84 -5.94 15.75
CA PHE A 122 1.27 -5.68 17.07
C PHE A 122 0.79 -4.22 17.27
N ASN A 123 1.42 -3.25 16.58
CA ASN A 123 1.10 -1.82 16.76
C ASN A 123 0.77 -1.03 15.47
N LYS A 124 0.85 -1.59 14.25
CA LYS A 124 0.82 -0.78 12.99
C LYS A 124 0.31 -1.53 11.75
N ARG A 125 -0.26 -0.81 10.77
CA ARG A 125 -0.47 -1.35 9.41
C ARG A 125 0.88 -1.49 8.68
N SER A 126 1.16 -2.69 8.18
CA SER A 126 2.38 -3.01 7.42
C SER A 126 2.00 -3.83 6.19
N PHE A 127 2.86 -3.85 5.17
CA PHE A 127 2.70 -4.80 4.06
C PHE A 127 3.45 -6.08 4.38
N SER A 128 2.85 -7.24 4.18
CA SER A 128 3.62 -8.48 4.04
C SER A 128 4.15 -8.62 2.61
N TYR A 129 3.37 -8.12 1.66
CA TYR A 129 3.70 -8.05 0.25
C TYR A 129 3.13 -6.76 -0.36
N PHE A 130 3.89 -6.16 -1.28
CA PHE A 130 3.43 -5.06 -2.13
C PHE A 130 4.10 -5.18 -3.49
N ASN A 131 3.31 -5.21 -4.56
CA ASN A 131 3.79 -5.15 -5.94
C ASN A 131 3.13 -3.97 -6.64
N ALA A 132 3.92 -3.20 -7.37
CA ALA A 132 3.46 -2.09 -8.17
C ALA A 132 4.11 -2.18 -9.55
N ARG A 133 3.32 -1.99 -10.60
CA ARG A 133 3.74 -2.06 -12.00
C ARG A 133 3.22 -0.86 -12.75
N LEU A 134 4.13 -0.17 -13.42
CA LEU A 134 3.83 0.96 -14.28
C LEU A 134 3.72 0.48 -15.71
N VAL A 135 2.55 0.69 -16.32
CA VAL A 135 2.22 0.30 -17.69
C VAL A 135 2.21 1.54 -18.56
N ASN A 136 2.97 1.52 -19.65
CA ASN A 136 2.94 2.55 -20.68
C ASN A 136 1.63 2.44 -21.48
N THR A 137 0.85 3.52 -21.54
CA THR A 137 -0.47 3.49 -22.19
C THR A 137 -0.40 3.45 -23.72
N GLN A 138 0.72 3.86 -24.31
CA GLN A 138 0.93 3.84 -25.76
C GLN A 138 1.36 2.45 -26.24
N THR A 139 2.25 1.79 -25.50
CA THR A 139 2.84 0.49 -25.91
C THR A 139 2.22 -0.71 -25.21
N GLY A 140 1.52 -0.51 -24.08
CA GLY A 140 1.02 -1.57 -23.22
C GLY A 140 2.11 -2.29 -22.41
N ALA A 141 3.38 -1.91 -22.55
CA ALA A 141 4.52 -2.56 -21.90
C ALA A 141 4.70 -2.08 -20.44
N PHE A 142 5.39 -2.90 -19.63
CA PHE A 142 5.78 -2.51 -18.28
C PHE A 142 7.07 -1.69 -18.30
N ASP A 143 7.00 -0.41 -17.94
CA ASP A 143 8.16 0.49 -17.92
C ASP A 143 8.85 0.53 -16.55
N ALA A 144 8.14 0.19 -15.47
CA ALA A 144 8.74 0.03 -14.15
C ALA A 144 7.98 -1.00 -13.32
N SER A 145 8.68 -1.69 -12.43
CA SER A 145 8.07 -2.55 -11.43
C SER A 145 8.80 -2.45 -10.10
N PHE A 146 8.04 -2.49 -9.02
CA PHE A 146 8.54 -2.52 -7.66
C PHE A 146 7.88 -3.67 -6.92
N THR A 147 8.69 -4.48 -6.25
CA THR A 147 8.20 -5.55 -5.39
C THR A 147 8.83 -5.43 -4.02
N PHE A 148 8.00 -5.56 -2.99
CA PHE A 148 8.40 -5.61 -1.60
C PHE A 148 7.80 -6.84 -0.92
N THR A 149 8.62 -7.53 -0.14
CA THR A 149 8.20 -8.65 0.70
C THR A 149 8.83 -8.56 2.08
N GLN A 150 8.08 -8.88 3.13
CA GLN A 150 8.61 -9.07 4.48
C GLN A 150 7.82 -10.13 5.23
N GLY A 151 8.40 -10.66 6.31
CA GLY A 151 7.75 -11.67 7.15
C GLY A 151 6.43 -11.19 7.77
N ASN A 152 5.51 -12.14 7.97
CA ASN A 152 4.19 -11.90 8.58
C ASN A 152 4.21 -11.71 10.09
N LEU A 153 5.31 -11.99 10.77
CA LEU A 153 5.47 -11.84 12.22
C LEU A 153 6.85 -11.26 12.56
N GLY A 154 6.95 -10.47 13.64
CA GLY A 154 8.23 -9.98 14.16
C GLY A 154 8.27 -8.49 14.48
N TRP A 155 9.31 -8.10 15.22
CA TRP A 155 9.65 -6.73 15.57
C TRP A 155 10.43 -6.07 14.42
N GLY A 156 10.23 -4.77 14.17
CA GLY A 156 11.00 -4.02 13.16
C GLY A 156 10.43 -4.02 11.73
N LYS A 157 9.14 -4.34 11.55
CA LYS A 157 8.48 -4.31 10.24
C LYS A 157 8.48 -2.92 9.61
N ARG A 158 8.68 -2.86 8.30
CA ARG A 158 8.50 -1.61 7.54
C ARG A 158 7.02 -1.27 7.47
N LYS A 159 6.72 -0.02 7.82
CA LYS A 159 5.39 0.56 7.70
C LYS A 159 5.03 0.75 6.23
N VAL A 160 3.73 0.74 5.93
CA VAL A 160 3.17 1.07 4.61
C VAL A 160 3.84 2.32 4.01
N ASP A 161 3.81 3.45 4.73
CA ASP A 161 4.32 4.72 4.21
C ASP A 161 5.82 4.68 3.90
N LYS A 162 6.60 3.87 4.63
CA LYS A 162 8.03 3.71 4.34
C LYS A 162 8.25 2.95 3.03
N VAL A 163 7.43 1.93 2.76
CA VAL A 163 7.49 1.16 1.51
C VAL A 163 7.05 2.01 0.32
N LEU A 164 5.94 2.75 0.46
CA LEU A 164 5.42 3.64 -0.57
C LEU A 164 6.40 4.78 -0.91
N SER A 165 6.97 5.43 0.11
CA SER A 165 8.03 6.43 -0.07
C SER A 165 9.29 5.86 -0.74
N MET A 166 9.65 4.60 -0.46
CA MET A 166 10.77 3.94 -1.16
C MET A 166 10.46 3.71 -2.63
N PHE A 167 9.24 3.26 -2.94
CA PHE A 167 8.78 3.08 -4.31
C PHE A 167 8.80 4.41 -5.08
N ALA A 168 8.15 5.46 -4.56
CA ALA A 168 8.09 6.76 -5.21
C ALA A 168 9.49 7.38 -5.46
N ARG A 169 10.39 7.28 -4.48
CA ARG A 169 11.79 7.74 -4.64
C ARG A 169 12.56 6.97 -5.70
N ARG A 170 12.34 5.66 -5.83
CA ARG A 170 12.98 4.85 -6.88
C ARG A 170 12.41 5.13 -8.25
N LEU A 171 11.14 5.52 -8.31
CA LEU A 171 10.48 5.88 -9.55
C LEU A 171 10.94 7.26 -10.05
N LYS A 172 11.22 8.21 -9.15
CA LYS A 172 11.71 9.54 -9.52
C LYS A 172 13.17 9.58 -9.98
N ARG A 173 14.05 8.78 -9.36
CA ARG A 173 15.47 8.67 -9.70
C ARG A 173 15.65 7.86 -10.96
#